data_AF-A0A6Y3E9E3-F1
#
_entry.id   AF-A0A6Y3E9E3-F1
#
_cell.length_a   1.000
_cell.length_b   1.000
_cell.length_c   1.000
_cell.angle_alpha   90.00
_cell.angle_beta   90.00
_cell.angle_gamma   90.00
#
_symmetry.space_group_name_H-M   'P 1'
#
loop_
_entity.id
_entity.type
_entity.pdbx_description
1 polymer ?
#
loop_
_entity_poly.entity_id
_entity_poly.type
_entity_poly.pdbx_seq_one_letter_code
_entity_poly.pdbx_strand_id
1 'polypeptide(L)'
;MENIIPLPLPDRVPLDDARRYVLLWRQSGLTRRQFCERHNIPLAKLRNWTLTRMAQADLIQQAEDAVSLTEHHDIATAVAQHDNELTQKMETLFKETLLEREHMLSQEKPLYQQVLRLARQYSHAFWAPGTEIAHPLDKPVSEWPFVSLSALPEPLSEEKIPSLFKLIFTPSQEPLHAGF
;
A
#
# COMPACT_ATOMS: atom_id res chain seq x y z
N MET A 1 -26.33 -7.33 13.92
CA MET A 1 -26.68 -7.68 12.53
C MET A 1 -25.40 -8.10 11.85
N GLU A 2 -25.25 -9.39 11.57
CA GLU A 2 -24.14 -9.86 10.73
C GLU A 2 -24.30 -9.22 9.36
N ASN A 3 -23.30 -8.46 8.92
CA ASN A 3 -23.25 -7.96 7.55
C ASN A 3 -23.02 -9.15 6.64
N ILE A 4 -24.11 -9.75 6.17
CA ILE A 4 -24.06 -10.88 5.25
C ILE A 4 -23.50 -10.36 3.94
N ILE A 5 -22.30 -10.84 3.62
CA ILE A 5 -21.60 -10.52 2.38
C ILE A 5 -22.27 -11.31 1.25
N PRO A 6 -22.76 -10.64 0.19
CA PRO A 6 -23.34 -11.35 -0.93
C PRO A 6 -22.23 -12.13 -1.67
N LEU A 7 -22.45 -13.44 -1.80
CA LEU A 7 -21.62 -14.34 -2.58
C LEU A 7 -22.44 -14.89 -3.76
N PRO A 8 -21.87 -14.98 -4.98
CA PRO A 8 -20.48 -14.67 -5.35
C PRO A 8 -20.22 -13.17 -5.58
N LEU A 9 -19.00 -12.71 -5.31
CA LEU A 9 -18.56 -11.35 -5.65
C LEU A 9 -18.53 -11.17 -7.17
N PRO A 10 -19.15 -10.10 -7.72
CA PRO A 10 -19.11 -9.83 -9.16
C PRO A 10 -17.67 -9.58 -9.64
N ASP A 11 -17.43 -9.77 -10.94
CA ASP A 11 -16.11 -9.54 -11.54
C ASP A 11 -15.63 -8.10 -11.34
N ARG A 12 -16.55 -7.14 -11.48
CA ARG A 12 -16.37 -5.75 -11.06
C ARG A 12 -17.17 -5.51 -9.80
N VAL A 13 -16.47 -5.23 -8.71
CA VAL A 13 -17.08 -4.81 -7.45
C VAL A 13 -17.11 -3.28 -7.46
N PRO A 14 -18.28 -2.66 -7.17
CA PRO A 14 -18.39 -1.21 -7.02
C PRO A 14 -17.34 -0.67 -6.04
N LEU A 15 -16.88 0.56 -6.27
CA LEU A 15 -15.80 1.15 -5.49
C LEU A 15 -16.14 1.23 -3.99
N ASP A 16 -17.38 1.60 -3.66
CA ASP A 16 -17.88 1.69 -2.29
C ASP A 16 -17.93 0.33 -1.59
N ASP A 17 -18.34 -0.71 -2.30
CA ASP A 17 -18.34 -2.07 -1.78
C ASP A 17 -16.91 -2.52 -1.49
N ALA A 18 -15.99 -2.28 -2.44
CA ALA A 18 -14.57 -2.59 -2.26
C ALA A 18 -13.97 -1.84 -1.06
N ARG A 19 -14.29 -0.54 -0.86
CA ARG A 19 -13.88 0.24 0.33
C ARG A 19 -14.32 -0.40 1.62
N ARG A 20 -15.59 -0.81 1.67
CA ARG A 20 -16.17 -1.46 2.84
C ARG A 20 -15.42 -2.74 3.19
N TYR A 21 -15.05 -3.57 2.21
CA TYR A 21 -14.25 -4.78 2.45
C TYR A 21 -12.87 -4.47 3.02
N VAL A 22 -12.19 -3.43 2.53
CA VAL A 22 -10.86 -3.03 3.02
C VAL A 22 -10.92 -2.50 4.45
N LEU A 23 -11.93 -1.69 4.78
CA LEU A 23 -12.15 -1.18 6.14
C LEU A 23 -12.48 -2.31 7.11
N LEU A 24 -13.38 -3.22 6.73
CA LEU A 24 -13.72 -4.41 7.52
C LEU A 24 -12.48 -5.27 7.78
N TRP A 25 -11.63 -5.48 6.76
CA TRP A 25 -10.38 -6.20 6.94
C TRP A 25 -9.46 -5.51 7.95
N ARG A 26 -9.20 -4.21 7.79
CA ARG A 26 -8.32 -3.47 8.72
C ARG A 26 -8.82 -3.49 10.16
N GLN A 27 -10.14 -3.49 10.37
CA GLN A 27 -10.75 -3.54 11.71
C GLN A 27 -10.83 -4.96 12.30
N SER A 28 -10.71 -6.00 11.47
CA SER A 28 -10.91 -7.40 11.91
C SER A 28 -9.78 -7.97 12.77
N GLY A 29 -8.59 -7.36 12.74
CA GLY A 29 -7.37 -7.92 13.35
C GLY A 29 -6.87 -9.21 12.69
N LEU A 30 -7.52 -9.67 11.61
CA LEU A 30 -7.14 -10.88 10.89
C LEU A 30 -6.00 -10.61 9.91
N THR A 31 -5.17 -11.63 9.69
CA THR A 31 -4.28 -11.62 8.54
C THR A 31 -5.11 -11.57 7.25
N ARG A 32 -4.54 -10.96 6.20
CA ARG A 32 -5.23 -10.83 4.91
C ARG A 32 -5.73 -12.17 4.37
N ARG A 33 -4.97 -13.25 4.55
CA ARG A 33 -5.35 -14.61 4.11
C ARG A 33 -6.56 -15.14 4.90
N GLN A 34 -6.53 -15.05 6.22
CA GLN A 34 -7.65 -15.46 7.09
C GLN A 34 -8.93 -14.68 6.78
N PHE A 35 -8.81 -13.37 6.54
CA PHE A 35 -9.96 -12.55 6.15
C PHE A 35 -10.55 -13.00 4.81
N CYS A 36 -9.70 -13.18 3.79
CA CYS A 36 -10.13 -13.67 2.48
C CYS A 36 -10.82 -15.04 2.54
N GLU A 37 -10.26 -15.98 3.31
CA GLU A 37 -10.84 -17.32 3.50
C GLU A 37 -12.21 -17.24 4.19
N ARG A 38 -12.31 -16.47 5.29
CA ARG A 38 -13.56 -16.29 6.05
C ARG A 38 -14.67 -15.67 5.22
N HIS A 39 -14.33 -14.73 4.33
CA HIS A 39 -15.30 -13.97 3.54
C HIS A 39 -15.41 -14.46 2.09
N ASN A 40 -14.76 -15.58 1.75
CA ASN A 40 -14.70 -16.16 0.41
C ASN A 40 -14.33 -15.14 -0.69
N ILE A 41 -13.38 -14.26 -0.38
CA ILE A 41 -12.86 -13.24 -1.28
C ILE A 41 -11.56 -13.77 -1.91
N PRO A 42 -11.42 -13.77 -3.25
CA PRO A 42 -10.15 -14.11 -3.86
C PRO A 42 -9.05 -13.16 -3.38
N LEU A 43 -7.93 -13.72 -2.89
CA LEU A 43 -6.82 -12.93 -2.33
C LEU A 43 -6.32 -11.85 -3.31
N ALA A 44 -6.33 -12.16 -4.61
CA ALA A 44 -5.95 -11.23 -5.67
C ALA A 44 -6.87 -10.00 -5.73
N LYS A 45 -8.18 -10.14 -5.47
CA LYS A 45 -9.13 -9.02 -5.45
C LYS A 45 -8.86 -8.07 -4.29
N LEU A 46 -8.72 -8.60 -3.08
CA LEU A 46 -8.40 -7.78 -1.91
C LEU A 46 -7.01 -7.11 -2.03
N ARG A 47 -6.05 -7.77 -2.68
CA ARG A 47 -4.73 -7.18 -2.98
C ARG A 47 -4.85 -5.98 -3.95
N ASN A 48 -5.77 -6.06 -4.91
CA ASN A 48 -6.01 -5.00 -5.89
C ASN A 48 -6.87 -3.87 -5.34
N TRP A 49 -7.55 -4.06 -4.21
CA TRP A 49 -8.34 -3.06 -3.49
C TRP A 49 -7.49 -2.41 -2.41
N THR A 50 -6.50 -1.61 -2.81
CA THR A 50 -5.81 -0.73 -1.86
C THR A 50 -6.61 0.56 -1.70
N LEU A 51 -6.59 1.14 -0.49
CA LEU A 51 -7.19 2.46 -0.24
C LEU A 51 -6.67 3.50 -1.24
N THR A 52 -5.39 3.42 -1.61
CA THR A 52 -4.77 4.26 -2.64
C THR A 52 -5.45 4.14 -4.01
N ARG A 53 -5.74 2.92 -4.50
CA ARG A 53 -6.43 2.74 -5.79
C ARG A 53 -7.86 3.29 -5.75
N MET A 54 -8.51 3.21 -4.60
CA MET A 54 -9.86 3.76 -4.43
C MET A 54 -9.85 5.28 -4.38
N ALA A 55 -8.88 5.88 -3.70
CA ALA A 55 -8.69 7.32 -3.69
C ALA A 55 -8.31 7.84 -5.09
N GLN A 56 -7.51 7.11 -5.86
CA GLN A 56 -7.23 7.44 -7.26
C GLN A 56 -8.50 7.44 -8.12
N ALA A 57 -9.36 6.43 -7.97
CA ALA A 57 -10.63 6.37 -8.70
C ALA A 57 -11.55 7.54 -8.36
N ASP A 58 -11.63 7.96 -7.09
CA ASP A 58 -12.40 9.15 -6.70
C ASP A 58 -11.86 10.42 -7.34
N LEU A 59 -10.53 10.58 -7.38
CA LEU A 59 -9.92 11.75 -7.99
C LEU A 59 -10.24 11.84 -9.48
N ILE A 60 -10.22 10.71 -10.19
CA ILE A 60 -10.59 10.62 -11.61
C ILE A 60 -12.07 11.00 -11.77
N GLN A 61 -12.97 10.39 -10.99
CA GLN A 61 -14.40 10.69 -11.06
C GLN A 61 -14.69 12.18 -10.79
N GLN A 62 -14.04 12.78 -9.80
CA GLN A 62 -14.19 14.21 -9.49
C GLN A 62 -13.74 15.10 -10.66
N ALA A 63 -12.67 14.72 -11.36
CA ALA A 63 -12.21 15.46 -12.54
C ALA A 63 -13.19 15.31 -13.71
N GLU A 64 -13.70 14.11 -13.95
CA GLU A 64 -14.72 13.83 -14.99
C GLU A 64 -16.02 14.61 -14.72
N ASP A 65 -16.49 14.64 -13.47
CA ASP A 65 -17.67 15.38 -13.05
C ASP A 65 -17.46 16.89 -13.23
N ALA A 66 -16.28 17.42 -12.86
CA ALA A 66 -15.95 18.83 -13.02
C ALA A 66 -15.93 19.27 -14.49
N VAL A 67 -15.33 18.46 -15.37
CA VAL A 67 -15.35 18.71 -16.82
C VAL A 67 -16.78 18.67 -17.36
N SER A 68 -17.60 17.72 -16.91
CA SER A 68 -19.00 17.56 -17.35
C SER A 68 -19.89 18.75 -16.98
N LEU A 69 -19.55 19.48 -15.91
CA LEU A 69 -20.26 20.67 -15.45
C LEU A 69 -19.82 21.97 -16.15
N THR A 70 -18.78 21.92 -17.00
CA THR A 70 -18.24 23.13 -17.66
C THR A 70 -19.04 23.50 -18.92
N GLU A 71 -19.31 24.79 -19.10
CA GLU A 71 -19.98 25.32 -20.28
C GLU A 71 -19.17 25.14 -21.58
N HIS A 72 -19.86 24.89 -22.69
CA HIS A 72 -19.25 24.39 -23.93
C HIS A 72 -18.23 25.30 -24.62
N HIS A 73 -18.23 26.60 -24.32
CA HIS A 73 -17.35 27.57 -24.96
C HIS A 73 -15.87 27.51 -24.54
N ASP A 74 -15.54 26.91 -23.39
CA ASP A 74 -14.18 26.87 -22.83
C ASP A 74 -13.69 25.46 -22.45
N ILE A 75 -14.33 24.42 -23.01
CA ILE A 75 -14.06 23.01 -22.66
C ILE A 75 -12.57 22.66 -22.73
N ALA A 76 -11.85 23.10 -23.77
CA ALA A 76 -10.44 22.74 -23.96
C ALA A 76 -9.55 23.27 -22.82
N THR A 77 -9.79 24.51 -22.39
CA THR A 77 -9.06 25.13 -21.28
C THR A 77 -9.42 24.47 -19.95
N ALA A 78 -10.70 24.16 -19.75
CA ALA A 78 -11.19 23.51 -18.55
C ALA A 78 -10.66 22.07 -18.39
N VAL A 79 -10.65 21.29 -19.47
CA VAL A 79 -10.04 19.94 -19.49
C VAL A 79 -8.57 20.03 -19.11
N ALA A 80 -7.80 20.93 -19.75
CA ALA A 80 -6.38 21.09 -19.43
C ALA A 80 -6.13 21.48 -17.96
N GLN A 81 -6.99 22.33 -17.40
CA GLN A 81 -6.91 22.74 -16.00
C GLN A 81 -7.21 21.56 -15.05
N HIS A 82 -8.30 20.84 -15.28
CA HIS A 82 -8.69 19.71 -14.42
C HIS A 82 -7.74 18.52 -14.55
N ASP A 83 -7.17 18.27 -15.72
CA ASP A 83 -6.12 17.26 -15.90
C ASP A 83 -4.85 17.60 -15.11
N ASN A 84 -4.43 18.87 -15.12
CA ASN A 84 -3.29 19.32 -14.32
C ASN A 84 -3.58 19.20 -12.81
N GLU A 85 -4.78 19.56 -12.37
CA GLU A 85 -5.19 19.40 -10.98
C GLU A 85 -5.24 17.93 -10.56
N LEU A 86 -5.80 17.06 -11.40
CA LEU A 86 -5.84 15.61 -11.20
C LEU A 86 -4.42 15.05 -11.08
N THR A 87 -3.52 15.46 -11.97
CA THR A 87 -2.10 15.08 -11.94
C THR A 87 -1.45 15.44 -10.61
N GLN A 88 -1.65 16.67 -10.13
CA GLN A 88 -1.11 17.14 -8.85
C GLN A 88 -1.70 16.38 -7.65
N LYS A 89 -3.02 16.15 -7.64
CA LYS A 89 -3.69 15.40 -6.58
C LYS A 89 -3.24 13.93 -6.54
N MET A 90 -3.04 13.30 -7.71
CA MET A 90 -2.50 11.93 -7.79
C MET A 90 -1.06 11.85 -7.26
N GLU A 91 -0.20 12.82 -7.59
CA GLU A 91 1.16 12.93 -7.07
C GLU A 91 1.17 13.09 -5.54
N THR A 92 0.30 13.94 -4.98
CA THR A 92 0.18 14.12 -3.53
C THR A 92 -0.29 12.83 -2.84
N LEU A 93 -1.35 12.20 -3.35
CA LEU A 93 -1.86 10.93 -2.81
C LEU A 93 -0.80 9.82 -2.85
N PHE A 94 -0.01 9.77 -3.92
CA PHE A 94 1.10 8.83 -4.05
C PHE A 94 2.17 9.06 -2.97
N LYS A 95 2.61 10.31 -2.76
CA LYS A 95 3.56 10.66 -1.70
C LYS A 95 3.04 10.31 -0.30
N GLU A 96 1.79 10.66 -0.02
CA GLU A 96 1.13 10.34 1.27
C GLU A 96 1.07 8.84 1.50
N THR A 97 0.74 8.06 0.48
CA THR A 97 0.72 6.59 0.54
C THR A 97 2.11 6.03 0.89
N LEU A 98 3.16 6.55 0.25
CA LEU A 98 4.53 6.13 0.55
C LEU A 98 4.94 6.51 1.99
N LEU A 99 4.52 7.69 2.47
CA LEU A 99 4.79 8.15 3.84
C LEU A 99 4.04 7.34 4.90
N GLU A 100 2.74 7.06 4.71
CA GLU A 100 1.94 6.22 5.62
C GLU A 100 2.60 4.85 5.76
N ARG A 101 3.02 4.27 4.63
CA ARG A 101 3.73 3.00 4.62
C ARG A 101 5.03 3.07 5.43
N GLU A 102 5.90 4.05 5.18
CA GLU A 102 7.14 4.16 5.96
C GLU A 102 6.87 4.34 7.44
N HIS A 103 5.85 5.13 7.78
CA HIS A 103 5.45 5.32 9.16
C HIS A 103 5.04 3.99 9.81
N MET A 104 4.20 3.19 9.14
CA MET A 104 3.84 1.85 9.60
C MET A 104 5.06 0.96 9.78
N LEU A 105 5.98 0.93 8.80
CA LEU A 105 7.20 0.13 8.87
C LEU A 105 8.14 0.60 10.00
N SER A 106 8.15 1.89 10.32
CA SER A 106 8.95 2.45 11.42
C SER A 106 8.41 2.11 12.82
N GLN A 107 7.17 1.63 12.92
CA GLN A 107 6.56 1.17 14.17
C GLN A 107 6.79 -0.32 14.43
N GLU A 108 7.33 -1.06 13.46
CA GLU A 108 7.55 -2.50 13.58
C GLU A 108 8.65 -2.87 14.57
N LYS A 109 8.75 -4.16 14.92
CA LYS A 109 9.79 -4.65 15.84
C LYS A 109 11.20 -4.28 15.34
N PRO A 110 12.15 -3.91 16.22
CA PRO A 110 13.49 -3.50 15.83
C PRO A 110 14.23 -4.50 14.92
N LEU A 111 14.02 -5.81 15.13
CA LEU A 111 14.59 -6.84 14.27
C LEU A 111 14.03 -6.77 12.84
N TYR A 112 12.72 -6.61 12.68
CA TYR A 112 12.09 -6.51 11.37
C TYR A 112 12.53 -5.24 10.64
N GLN A 113 12.65 -4.12 11.35
CA GLN A 113 13.21 -2.89 10.78
C GLN A 113 14.64 -3.11 10.26
N GLN A 114 15.49 -3.85 10.99
CA GLN A 114 16.86 -4.15 10.55
C GLN A 114 16.87 -5.06 9.31
N VAL A 115 15.97 -6.04 9.22
CA VAL A 115 15.80 -6.88 8.03
C VAL A 115 15.37 -6.05 6.82
N LEU A 116 14.39 -5.16 7.00
CA LEU A 116 13.95 -4.26 5.93
C LEU A 116 15.07 -3.35 5.45
N ARG A 117 15.91 -2.84 6.37
CA ARG A 117 17.09 -2.03 6.03
C ARG A 117 18.09 -2.83 5.19
N LEU A 118 18.42 -4.05 5.61
CA LEU A 118 19.31 -4.95 4.85
C LEU A 118 18.74 -5.27 3.47
N ALA A 119 17.44 -5.60 3.41
CA ALA A 119 16.77 -5.84 2.14
C ALA A 119 16.90 -4.61 1.23
N ARG A 120 16.63 -3.40 1.71
CA ARG A 120 16.76 -2.17 0.92
C ARG A 120 18.19 -1.88 0.45
N GLN A 121 19.18 -2.14 1.29
CA GLN A 121 20.59 -1.86 0.98
C GLN A 121 21.14 -2.80 -0.09
N TYR A 122 20.75 -4.08 -0.07
CA TYR A 122 21.34 -5.11 -0.93
C TYR A 122 20.39 -5.62 -2.03
N SER A 123 19.12 -5.23 -2.00
CA SER A 123 18.19 -5.52 -3.08
C SER A 123 18.44 -4.60 -4.27
N HIS A 124 18.39 -5.17 -5.47
CA HIS A 124 18.27 -4.39 -6.70
C HIS A 124 17.09 -3.41 -6.57
N ALA A 125 17.13 -2.24 -7.21
CA ALA A 125 16.05 -1.24 -7.15
C ALA A 125 14.66 -1.82 -7.51
N PHE A 126 14.64 -2.87 -8.35
CA PHE A 126 13.45 -3.65 -8.70
C PHE A 126 12.84 -4.44 -7.52
N TRP A 127 13.67 -4.87 -6.57
CA TRP A 127 13.26 -5.57 -5.35
C TRP A 127 13.18 -4.62 -4.14
N ALA A 128 13.50 -3.34 -4.34
CA ALA A 128 13.31 -2.33 -3.32
C ALA A 128 11.80 -2.19 -3.00
N PRO A 129 11.44 -2.09 -1.71
CA PRO A 129 10.11 -1.75 -1.25
C PRO A 129 9.52 -0.58 -2.05
N GLY A 130 8.49 -0.84 -2.87
CA GLY A 130 7.94 0.17 -3.81
C GLY A 130 7.34 -0.43 -5.09
N THR A 131 7.74 -1.63 -5.51
CA THR A 131 7.18 -2.27 -6.72
C THR A 131 5.74 -2.76 -6.58
N GLU A 132 5.20 -2.82 -5.36
CA GLU A 132 3.77 -3.07 -5.14
C GLU A 132 2.89 -1.83 -5.35
N ILE A 133 3.48 -0.63 -5.40
CA ILE A 133 2.78 0.64 -5.60
C ILE A 133 3.34 1.29 -6.86
N ALA A 134 2.70 1.08 -8.00
CA ALA A 134 3.06 1.77 -9.22
C ALA A 134 2.85 3.29 -9.07
N HIS A 135 3.76 4.08 -9.65
CA HIS A 135 3.55 5.51 -9.77
C HIS A 135 2.27 5.74 -10.60
N PRO A 136 1.35 6.64 -10.20
CA PRO A 136 0.09 6.85 -10.92
C PRO A 136 0.26 7.34 -12.37
N LEU A 137 1.45 7.89 -12.67
CA LEU A 137 1.85 8.40 -13.99
C LEU A 137 2.99 7.57 -14.61
N ASP A 138 3.21 6.34 -14.13
CA ASP A 138 4.24 5.40 -14.64
C ASP A 138 5.69 5.95 -14.68
N LYS A 139 6.00 6.94 -13.84
CA LYS A 139 7.37 7.47 -13.70
C LYS A 139 8.31 6.39 -13.16
N PRO A 140 9.57 6.34 -13.61
CA PRO A 140 10.56 5.41 -13.09
C PRO A 140 10.91 5.73 -11.63
N VAL A 141 11.29 4.72 -10.85
CA VAL A 141 11.61 4.84 -9.41
C VAL A 141 12.66 5.93 -9.12
N SER A 142 13.60 6.17 -10.04
CA SER A 142 14.61 7.23 -9.92
C SER A 142 14.05 8.65 -9.89
N GLU A 143 12.84 8.85 -10.41
CA GLU A 143 12.16 10.15 -10.48
C GLU A 143 11.12 10.31 -9.36
N TRP A 144 10.97 9.31 -8.49
CA TRP A 144 9.99 9.38 -7.43
C TRP A 144 10.42 10.43 -6.40
N PRO A 145 9.52 11.35 -6.00
CA PRO A 145 9.83 12.46 -5.09
C PRO A 145 9.90 12.02 -3.62
N PHE A 146 10.38 10.80 -3.36
CA PHE A 146 10.30 10.14 -2.06
C PHE A 146 11.68 9.80 -1.49
N VAL A 147 11.85 10.14 -0.21
CA VAL A 147 13.03 9.80 0.58
C VAL A 147 12.58 8.81 1.66
N SER A 148 13.12 7.58 1.61
CA SER A 148 12.80 6.53 2.59
C SER A 148 13.16 6.98 4.01
N LEU A 149 12.20 6.99 4.94
CA LEU A 149 12.45 7.31 6.36
C LEU A 149 13.37 6.29 7.04
N SER A 150 13.48 5.08 6.47
CA SER A 150 14.41 4.04 6.91
C SER A 150 15.72 4.02 6.10
N ALA A 151 15.98 5.03 5.25
CA ALA A 151 17.25 5.14 4.55
C ALA A 151 18.37 5.44 5.56
N LEU A 152 19.44 4.64 5.52
CA LEU A 152 20.56 4.81 6.43
C LEU A 152 21.40 6.05 6.07
N PRO A 153 21.83 6.85 7.05
CA PRO A 153 22.98 7.73 6.88
C PRO A 153 24.31 6.96 6.83
N GLU A 154 24.38 5.72 7.33
CA GLU A 154 25.58 4.86 7.29
C GLU A 154 25.27 3.38 6.99
N PRO A 155 25.99 2.71 6.08
CA PRO A 155 25.76 1.29 5.80
C PRO A 155 25.99 0.40 7.03
N LEU A 156 25.15 -0.64 7.20
CA LEU A 156 25.41 -1.66 8.22
C LEU A 156 26.75 -2.34 7.92
N SER A 157 27.65 -2.38 8.91
CA SER A 157 28.91 -3.11 8.80
C SER A 157 28.65 -4.58 8.44
N GLU A 158 29.33 -5.09 7.41
CA GLU A 158 29.18 -6.45 6.88
C GLU A 158 29.36 -7.52 7.97
N GLU A 159 30.19 -7.24 8.98
CA GLU A 159 30.47 -8.13 10.12
C GLU A 159 29.22 -8.42 10.99
N LYS A 160 28.24 -7.51 11.00
CA LYS A 160 27.00 -7.64 11.80
C LYS A 160 25.90 -8.40 11.06
N ILE A 161 26.00 -8.55 9.75
CA ILE A 161 24.98 -9.17 8.90
C ILE A 161 24.74 -10.65 9.27
N PRO A 162 25.78 -11.51 9.44
CA PRO A 162 25.56 -12.92 9.77
C PRO A 162 24.85 -13.13 11.11
N SER A 163 25.14 -12.28 12.11
CA SER A 163 24.51 -12.34 13.43
C SER A 163 23.03 -11.95 13.38
N LEU A 164 22.65 -11.01 12.51
CA LEU A 164 21.25 -10.65 12.29
C LEU A 164 20.47 -11.78 11.65
N PHE A 165 21.02 -12.44 10.63
CA PHE A 165 20.35 -13.61 10.03
C PHE A 165 20.18 -14.74 11.03
N LYS A 166 21.18 -15.02 11.88
CA LYS A 166 21.02 -16.01 12.96
C LYS A 166 19.83 -15.68 13.87
N LEU A 167 19.66 -14.42 14.29
CA LEU A 167 18.52 -14.02 15.13
C LEU A 167 17.15 -14.21 14.46
N ILE A 168 17.07 -14.14 13.13
CA ILE A 168 15.83 -14.38 12.37
C ILE A 168 15.51 -15.87 12.27
N PHE A 169 16.54 -16.70 12.06
CA PHE A 169 16.39 -18.14 11.86
C PHE A 169 16.43 -18.96 13.15
N THR A 170 16.70 -18.33 14.30
CA THR A 170 16.61 -19.03 15.58
C THR A 170 15.12 -19.14 15.93
N PRO A 171 14.53 -20.34 15.95
CA PRO A 171 13.14 -20.48 16.38
C PRO A 171 13.03 -19.92 17.80
N SER A 172 12.05 -19.06 18.02
CA SER A 172 11.69 -18.61 19.36
C SER A 172 11.38 -19.87 20.18
N GLN A 173 12.26 -20.24 21.09
CA GLN A 173 11.89 -21.19 22.14
C GLN A 173 10.90 -20.45 23.03
N GLU A 174 9.63 -20.41 22.63
CA GLU A 174 8.57 -20.16 23.60
C GLU A 174 8.69 -21.27 24.65
N PRO A 175 8.85 -20.94 25.94
CA PRO A 175 8.83 -21.95 26.96
C PRO A 175 7.46 -22.62 26.88
N LEU A 176 7.46 -23.90 26.50
CA LEU A 176 6.34 -24.79 26.79
C LEU A 176 6.04 -24.58 28.28
N HIS A 177 4.92 -23.92 28.57
CA HIS A 177 4.36 -23.91 29.91
C HIS A 177 4.05 -25.36 30.26
N ALA A 178 5.05 -26.05 30.83
CA ALA A 178 4.86 -27.22 31.64
C ALA A 178 4.19 -26.71 32.93
N GLY A 179 2.89 -26.94 33.04
CA GLY A 179 2.09 -26.54 34.18
C GLY A 179 0.82 -27.36 34.25
N PHE A 180 1.00 -28.55 34.83
CA PHE A 180 0.05 -29.42 35.57
C PHE A 180 -1.46 -29.22 35.35
#